data_AF-A0AAN6GXK7-F1
#
_entry.id   AF-A0AAN6GXK7-F1
#
_cell.length_a   1.000
_cell.length_b   1.000
_cell.length_c   1.000
_cell.angle_alpha   90.00
_cell.angle_beta   90.00
_cell.angle_gamma   90.00
#
_symmetry.space_group_name_H-M   'P 1'
#
loop_
_entity.id
_entity.type
_entity.pdbx_description
1 polymer ?
#
loop_
_entity_poly.entity_id
_entity_poly.type
_entity_poly.pdbx_seq_one_letter_code
_entity_poly.pdbx_strand_id
1 'polypeptide(L)'
;PADVVHYLLKENLHAHHHRQDSMLPSAVMKDALRGRWRLSGPASSVRDAVTGEVEAEGEVHVETEGVVPKYTYRMHFALAQAGKGARNNKLAWKGFWSHNRLTGDCAVFTLKNDRAFYWSRVRSYKMGY
;
A
#
# COMPACT_ATOMS: atom_id res chain seq x y z
N PRO A 1 -4.01 -0.17 -20.35
CA PRO A 1 -4.01 -1.57 -19.82
C PRO A 1 -5.37 -1.85 -19.19
N ALA A 2 -5.93 -3.05 -19.35
CA ALA A 2 -7.28 -3.36 -18.87
C ALA A 2 -7.43 -3.19 -17.35
N ASP A 3 -6.32 -3.34 -16.61
CA ASP A 3 -6.29 -3.26 -15.15
C ASP A 3 -6.10 -1.83 -14.59
N VAL A 4 -6.06 -0.80 -15.45
CA VAL A 4 -5.92 0.59 -14.98
C VAL A 4 -7.25 1.11 -14.48
N VAL A 5 -7.30 1.46 -13.20
CA VAL A 5 -8.47 2.05 -12.56
C VAL A 5 -8.39 3.57 -12.66
N HIS A 6 -9.05 4.14 -13.67
CA HIS A 6 -8.97 5.58 -13.97
C HIS A 6 -9.66 6.49 -12.94
N TYR A 7 -10.56 5.94 -12.12
CA TYR A 7 -11.39 6.70 -11.19
C TYR A 7 -10.90 6.66 -9.73
N LEU A 8 -9.77 6.00 -9.44
CA LEU A 8 -9.13 5.99 -8.11
C LEU A 8 -8.37 7.31 -7.87
N LEU A 9 -9.10 8.40 -7.81
CA LEU A 9 -8.60 9.76 -7.61
C LEU A 9 -8.98 10.26 -6.22
N LYS A 10 -8.19 11.18 -5.66
CA LYS A 10 -8.42 11.74 -4.32
C LYS A 10 -9.80 12.41 -4.19
N GLU A 11 -10.26 13.04 -5.26
CA GLU A 11 -11.58 13.65 -5.38
C GLU A 11 -12.72 12.62 -5.32
N ASN A 12 -12.54 11.46 -5.94
CA ASN A 12 -13.54 10.39 -5.97
C ASN A 12 -13.57 9.56 -4.69
N LEU A 13 -12.48 9.56 -3.90
CA LEU A 13 -12.39 8.78 -2.67
C LEU A 13 -13.48 9.16 -1.66
N HIS A 14 -13.75 10.46 -1.47
CA HIS A 14 -14.79 10.91 -0.54
C HIS A 14 -16.21 10.82 -1.11
N ALA A 15 -16.36 10.71 -2.43
CA ALA A 15 -17.66 10.61 -3.09
C ALA A 15 -18.33 9.25 -2.82
N HIS A 16 -17.57 8.17 -2.58
CA HIS A 16 -18.14 6.83 -2.37
C HIS A 16 -18.52 6.50 -0.93
N HIS A 17 -17.88 7.12 0.06
CA HIS A 17 -18.18 6.83 1.47
C HIS A 17 -19.54 7.41 1.92
N HIS A 18 -20.08 8.41 1.20
CA HIS A 18 -21.32 9.10 1.57
C HIS A 18 -22.39 9.19 0.47
N ARG A 19 -22.08 8.87 -0.79
CA ARG A 19 -23.03 8.99 -1.90
C ARG A 19 -23.35 7.63 -2.50
N GLN A 20 -24.55 7.14 -2.19
CA GLN A 20 -25.12 5.90 -2.71
C GLN A 20 -25.37 5.94 -4.24
N ASP A 21 -25.33 7.14 -4.85
CA ASP A 21 -25.59 7.43 -6.28
C ASP A 21 -24.34 7.59 -7.16
N SER A 22 -23.14 7.23 -6.68
CA SER A 22 -21.94 7.31 -7.54
C SER A 22 -21.97 6.21 -8.61
N MET A 23 -22.07 6.58 -9.89
CA MET A 23 -22.04 5.66 -11.04
C MET A 23 -20.66 5.07 -11.35
N LEU A 24 -19.63 5.38 -10.54
CA LEU A 24 -18.30 4.79 -10.69
C LEU A 24 -18.30 3.35 -10.16
N PRO A 25 -17.50 2.42 -10.73
CA PRO A 25 -17.50 1.03 -10.29
C PRO A 25 -17.16 0.91 -8.79
N SER A 26 -18.15 0.49 -8.01
CA SER A 26 -18.13 0.56 -6.55
C SER A 26 -17.14 -0.40 -5.90
N ALA A 27 -16.78 -1.49 -6.57
CA ALA A 27 -15.98 -2.56 -5.99
C ALA A 27 -14.58 -2.11 -5.56
N VAL A 28 -13.88 -1.31 -6.37
CA VAL A 28 -12.52 -0.84 -6.03
C VAL A 28 -12.56 0.38 -5.10
N MET A 29 -13.57 1.24 -5.25
CA MET A 29 -13.66 2.47 -4.45
C MET A 29 -14.13 2.24 -3.03
N LYS A 30 -14.97 1.22 -2.77
CA LYS A 30 -15.52 0.93 -1.44
C LYS A 30 -14.44 0.62 -0.41
N ASP A 31 -13.40 -0.10 -0.82
CA ASP A 31 -12.32 -0.56 0.07
C ASP A 31 -11.05 0.30 -0.06
N ALA A 32 -11.13 1.42 -0.80
CA ALA A 32 -10.00 2.31 -1.00
C ALA A 32 -9.70 3.09 0.29
N LEU A 33 -8.52 2.83 0.86
CA LEU A 33 -8.05 3.56 2.05
C LEU A 33 -7.11 4.69 1.66
N ARG A 34 -7.24 5.81 2.35
CA ARG A 34 -6.18 6.83 2.33
C ARG A 34 -4.95 6.24 3.02
N GLY A 35 -3.81 6.34 2.34
CA GLY A 35 -2.54 5.85 2.88
C GLY A 35 -1.37 6.77 2.61
N ARG A 36 -0.36 6.69 3.47
CA ARG A 36 0.96 7.29 3.26
C ARG A 36 1.91 6.21 2.79
N TRP A 37 2.60 6.48 1.69
CA TRP A 37 3.56 5.56 1.08
C TRP A 37 4.93 6.21 1.10
N ARG A 38 5.96 5.45 1.47
CA ARG A 38 7.35 5.87 1.35
C ARG A 38 8.23 4.72 0.90
N LEU A 39 9.25 5.04 0.12
CA LEU A 39 10.32 4.12 -0.25
C LEU A 39 11.54 4.47 0.61
N SER A 40 12.11 3.48 1.29
CA SER A 40 13.33 3.64 2.07
C SER A 40 14.52 3.89 1.12
N GLY A 41 15.35 4.87 1.49
CA GLY A 41 16.52 5.26 0.72
C GLY A 41 17.82 4.60 1.19
N PRO A 42 18.90 4.69 0.40
CA PRO A 42 20.22 4.11 0.69
C PRO A 42 20.88 4.61 1.98
N ALA A 43 20.44 5.75 2.50
CA ALA A 43 20.95 6.35 3.74
C ALA A 43 19.91 6.33 4.88
N SER A 44 18.85 5.50 4.78
CA SER A 44 17.87 5.40 5.85
C SER A 44 18.50 4.69 7.05
N SER A 45 18.96 5.45 8.04
CA SER A 45 19.29 4.96 9.37
C SER A 45 18.07 5.00 10.31
N VAL A 46 16.89 5.27 9.75
CA VAL A 46 15.64 5.34 10.50
C VAL A 46 15.38 3.95 11.05
N ARG A 47 15.24 3.88 12.39
CA ARG A 47 14.73 2.68 13.03
C ARG A 47 13.23 2.62 12.84
N ASP A 48 12.77 1.51 12.33
CA ASP A 48 11.35 1.27 12.20
C ASP A 48 10.71 1.21 13.59
N ALA A 49 9.69 2.02 13.82
CA ALA A 49 9.08 2.16 15.13
C ALA A 49 8.25 0.92 15.57
N VAL A 50 7.98 -0.04 14.68
CA VAL A 50 7.26 -1.27 15.02
C VAL A 50 8.22 -2.41 15.32
N THR A 51 9.15 -2.65 14.41
CA THR A 51 10.09 -3.77 14.46
C THR A 51 11.35 -3.44 15.26
N GLY A 52 11.66 -2.15 15.42
CA GLY A 52 12.90 -1.67 16.04
C GLY A 52 14.14 -1.85 15.16
N GLU A 53 13.98 -2.45 13.98
CA GLU A 53 15.06 -2.73 13.03
C GLU A 53 15.43 -1.48 12.23
N VAL A 54 16.67 -1.42 11.76
CA VAL A 54 17.08 -0.37 10.83
C VAL A 54 16.47 -0.69 9.47
N GLU A 55 15.82 0.30 8.86
CA GLU A 55 15.22 0.15 7.54
C GLU A 55 16.25 -0.29 6.49
N ALA A 56 15.95 -1.36 5.75
CA ALA A 56 16.75 -1.74 4.61
C ALA A 56 16.41 -0.85 3.40
N GLU A 57 17.38 -0.58 2.53
CA GLU A 57 17.15 0.13 1.27
C GLU A 57 16.18 -0.65 0.36
N GLY A 58 15.29 0.07 -0.32
CA GLY A 58 14.37 -0.54 -1.30
C GLY A 58 13.13 -1.19 -0.67
N GLU A 59 12.80 -0.85 0.56
CA GLU A 59 11.57 -1.25 1.23
C GLU A 59 10.48 -0.18 1.08
N VAL A 60 9.28 -0.62 0.71
CA VAL A 60 8.10 0.23 0.63
C VAL A 60 7.31 0.08 1.92
N HIS A 61 7.12 1.19 2.61
CA HIS A 61 6.29 1.27 3.81
C HIS A 61 4.98 1.95 3.47
N VAL A 62 3.89 1.29 3.85
CA VAL A 62 2.53 1.76 3.64
C VAL A 62 1.84 1.88 4.97
N GLU A 63 1.30 3.06 5.25
CA GLU A 63 0.46 3.29 6.42
C GLU A 63 -0.94 3.68 5.99
N THR A 64 -1.95 2.97 6.49
CA THR A 64 -3.36 3.27 6.23
C THR A 64 -4.13 3.40 7.53
N GLU A 65 -5.30 4.02 7.45
CA GLU A 65 -6.28 3.98 8.52
C GLU A 65 -6.75 2.53 8.75
N GLY A 66 -6.99 2.17 10.01
CA GLY A 66 -7.61 0.91 10.37
C GLY A 66 -9.13 1.01 10.41
N VAL A 67 -9.81 -0.12 10.63
CA VAL A 67 -11.29 -0.19 10.74
C VAL A 67 -11.81 0.74 11.84
N VAL A 68 -11.05 0.89 12.93
CA VAL A 68 -11.35 1.81 14.04
C VAL A 68 -10.31 2.93 14.04
N PRO A 69 -10.68 4.21 14.22
CA PRO A 69 -9.75 5.35 14.18
C PRO A 69 -8.56 5.28 15.13
N LYS A 70 -8.67 4.48 16.20
CA LYS A 70 -7.58 4.21 17.14
C LYS A 70 -6.45 3.37 16.54
N TYR A 71 -6.68 2.67 15.44
CA TYR A 71 -5.70 1.82 14.80
C TYR A 71 -5.16 2.44 13.51
N THR A 72 -3.85 2.33 13.34
CA THR A 72 -3.16 2.53 12.07
C THR A 72 -2.59 1.19 11.62
N TYR A 73 -2.76 0.88 10.35
CA TYR A 73 -2.25 -0.33 9.73
C TYR A 73 -0.93 -0.01 9.03
N ARG A 74 0.09 -0.83 9.26
CA ARG A 74 1.42 -0.66 8.67
C ARG A 74 1.79 -1.91 7.90
N MET A 75 2.08 -1.77 6.62
CA MET A 75 2.49 -2.85 5.72
C MET A 75 3.89 -2.56 5.18
N HIS A 76 4.78 -3.54 5.27
CA HIS A 76 6.12 -3.46 4.71
C HIS A 76 6.26 -4.40 3.53
N PHE A 77 6.88 -3.90 2.47
CA PHE A 77 7.16 -4.66 1.25
C PHE A 77 8.61 -4.50 0.82
N ALA A 78 9.21 -5.57 0.31
CA ALA A 78 10.43 -5.48 -0.46
C ALA A 78 10.11 -5.18 -1.93
N LEU A 79 10.68 -4.11 -2.48
CA LEU A 79 10.65 -3.85 -3.91
C LEU A 79 11.68 -4.75 -4.61
N ALA A 80 11.21 -5.66 -5.46
CA ALA A 80 12.07 -6.63 -6.11
C ALA A 80 11.69 -6.83 -7.58
N GLN A 81 12.57 -7.46 -8.36
CA GLN A 81 12.23 -7.95 -9.69
C GLN A 81 11.40 -9.23 -9.63
N ALA A 82 10.46 -9.37 -10.56
CA ALA A 82 9.57 -10.53 -10.67
C ALA A 82 10.23 -11.80 -11.24
N GLY A 83 11.51 -11.72 -11.67
CA GLY A 83 12.28 -12.86 -12.17
C GLY A 83 13.15 -12.51 -13.39
N LYS A 84 13.83 -13.51 -13.96
CA LYS A 84 14.71 -13.35 -15.13
C LYS A 84 13.95 -13.23 -16.46
N GLY A 85 12.80 -13.90 -16.60
CA GLY A 85 12.01 -13.93 -17.84
C GLY A 85 10.96 -12.81 -17.94
N ALA A 86 10.24 -12.56 -16.85
CA ALA A 86 9.32 -11.43 -16.77
C ALA A 86 10.08 -10.20 -16.32
N ARG A 87 10.22 -9.22 -17.20
CA ARG A 87 10.79 -7.90 -16.92
C ARG A 87 9.94 -7.07 -15.92
N ASN A 88 9.09 -7.67 -15.10
CA ASN A 88 8.17 -6.97 -14.22
C ASN A 88 8.79 -6.72 -12.84
N ASN A 89 8.21 -5.79 -12.09
CA ASN A 89 8.55 -5.54 -10.70
C ASN A 89 7.50 -6.19 -9.79
N LYS A 90 7.87 -6.44 -8.54
CA LYS A 90 7.00 -6.98 -7.50
C LYS A 90 7.23 -6.30 -6.15
N LEU A 91 6.18 -6.30 -5.33
CA LEU A 91 6.21 -5.96 -3.91
C LEU A 91 5.99 -7.26 -3.15
N ALA A 92 7.03 -7.77 -2.52
CA ALA A 92 6.95 -8.97 -1.69
C ALA A 92 6.68 -8.59 -0.23
N TRP A 93 5.75 -9.28 0.42
CA TRP A 93 5.41 -9.03 1.82
C TRP A 93 6.63 -9.24 2.74
N LYS A 94 6.84 -8.29 3.66
CA LYS A 94 7.79 -8.39 4.79
C LYS A 94 7.07 -8.53 6.12
N GLY A 95 5.96 -7.81 6.26
CA GLY A 95 5.07 -7.97 7.40
C GLY A 95 3.91 -6.99 7.37
N PHE A 96 2.97 -7.22 8.28
CA PHE A 96 1.76 -6.44 8.43
C PHE A 96 1.39 -6.32 9.91
N TRP A 97 1.13 -5.10 10.36
CA TRP A 97 0.87 -4.81 11.76
C TRP A 97 -0.30 -3.84 11.95
N SER A 98 -1.00 -3.99 13.07
CA SER A 98 -1.86 -2.95 13.64
C SER A 98 -1.13 -2.22 14.75
N HIS A 99 -1.16 -0.89 14.71
CA HIS A 99 -0.63 -0.01 15.73
C HIS A 99 -1.78 0.73 16.41
N ASN A 100 -1.94 0.54 17.73
CA ASN A 100 -2.90 1.27 18.54
C ASN A 100 -2.34 2.63 18.93
N ARG A 101 -2.89 3.71 18.38
CA ARG A 101 -2.45 5.08 18.62
C ARG A 101 -2.68 5.56 20.05
N LEU A 102 -3.59 4.91 20.79
CA LEU A 102 -3.92 5.31 22.16
C LEU A 102 -3.00 4.68 23.20
N THR A 103 -2.56 3.44 22.96
CA THR A 103 -1.73 2.69 23.92
C THR A 103 -0.28 2.54 23.45
N GLY A 104 0.01 2.77 22.17
CA GLY A 104 1.30 2.51 21.55
C GLY A 104 1.54 1.04 21.20
N ASP A 105 0.58 0.15 21.49
CA ASP A 105 0.75 -1.28 21.26
C ASP A 105 0.77 -1.61 19.77
N CYS A 106 1.67 -2.51 19.39
CA CYS A 106 1.73 -3.09 18.06
C CYS A 106 1.40 -4.58 18.11
N ALA A 107 0.57 -5.03 17.18
CA ALA A 107 0.25 -6.44 17.00
C ALA A 107 0.47 -6.86 15.54
N VAL A 108 0.99 -8.07 15.34
CA VAL A 108 1.24 -8.65 14.02
C VAL A 108 -0.06 -9.21 13.47
N PHE A 109 -0.39 -8.90 12.22
CA PHE A 109 -1.39 -9.64 11.49
C PHE A 109 -0.75 -10.89 10.89
N THR A 110 -1.27 -12.06 11.27
CA THR A 110 -0.89 -13.31 10.62
C THR A 110 -1.54 -13.36 9.24
N LEU A 111 -0.76 -13.13 8.21
CA LEU A 111 -1.28 -13.17 6.85
C LEU A 111 -1.32 -14.62 6.36
N LYS A 112 -2.48 -15.08 5.90
CA LYS A 112 -2.68 -16.47 5.46
C LYS A 112 -2.35 -16.68 3.97
N ASN A 113 -2.22 -15.62 3.17
CA ASN A 113 -2.04 -15.65 1.71
C ASN A 113 -1.11 -14.53 1.20
N ASP A 114 0.18 -14.61 1.51
CA ASP A 114 1.19 -13.58 1.19
C ASP A 114 1.73 -13.64 -0.24
N ARG A 115 0.82 -13.55 -1.21
CA ARG A 115 1.25 -13.40 -2.61
C ARG A 115 1.79 -12.00 -2.83
N ALA A 116 2.94 -11.91 -3.49
CA ALA A 116 3.50 -10.64 -3.90
C ALA A 116 2.57 -9.93 -4.89
N PHE A 117 2.57 -8.59 -4.85
CA PHE A 117 1.91 -7.79 -5.87
C PHE A 117 2.84 -7.65 -7.07
N TYR A 118 2.33 -7.86 -8.28
CA TYR A 118 3.09 -7.77 -9.52
C TYR A 118 2.52 -6.67 -10.39
N TRP A 119 3.39 -5.91 -11.04
CA TRP A 119 2.97 -4.94 -12.05
C TRP A 119 3.93 -4.88 -13.23
N SER A 120 3.37 -4.50 -14.37
CA SER A 120 4.12 -4.34 -15.60
C SER A 120 4.91 -3.04 -15.60
N ARG A 121 6.12 -3.07 -16.17
CA ARG A 121 6.84 -1.84 -16.51
C ARG A 121 6.15 -1.17 -17.68
N VAL A 122 5.76 0.09 -17.52
CA VAL A 122 5.31 0.92 -18.64
C VAL A 122 6.46 1.83 -19.08
N ARG A 123 6.70 1.93 -20.40
CA ARG A 123 7.75 2.79 -20.97
C ARG A 123 7.43 4.27 -20.80
N SER A 124 6.16 4.63 -20.93
CA SER A 124 5.67 5.98 -20.74
C SER A 124 4.23 5.93 -20.26
N TYR A 125 3.88 6.89 -19.42
CA TYR A 125 2.49 7.25 -19.18
C TYR A 125 2.15 8.34 -20.18
N LYS A 126 1.16 8.11 -21.06
CA LYS A 126 0.53 9.25 -21.73
C LYS A 126 -0.27 9.99 -20.67
N MET A 127 -0.18 11.30 -20.62
CA MET A 127 -1.20 12.10 -19.95
C MET A 127 -2.49 11.82 -20.72
N GLY A 128 -3.40 11.04 -20.11
CA GLY A 128 -4.70 10.79 -20.69
C GLY A 128 -5.45 12.10 -20.75
N TYR A 129 -5.51 12.70 -21.93
CA TYR A 129 -6.47 13.75 -22.29
C TYR A 129 -7.67 13.10 -22.97
#